data_AF-A0A9D4K2L8-F1
#
_entry.id   AF-A0A9D4K2L8-F1
#
_cell.length_a   1.000
_cell.length_b   1.000
_cell.length_c   1.000
_cell.angle_alpha   90.00
_cell.angle_beta   90.00
_cell.angle_gamma   90.00
#
_symmetry.space_group_name_H-M   'P 1'
#
loop_
_entity.id
_entity.type
_entity.pdbx_description
1 polymer ?
#
loop_
_entity_poly.entity_id
_entity_poly.type
_entity_poly.pdbx_seq_one_letter_code
_entity_poly.pdbx_strand_id
1 'polypeptide(L)' 'MCLLFSADGDFVITLLTKAKVYSTGLIVWEPPAIYKTYCPINVEFFPFDQQECFMKFGVWTYDGHEVV' A
#
# COMPACT_ATOMS: atom_id res chain seq x y z
N MET A 1 5.79 -4.85 1.42
CA MET A 1 5.03 -3.59 1.51
C MET A 1 3.61 -3.92 1.96
N CYS A 2 3.10 -3.26 3.00
CA CYS A 2 1.79 -3.52 3.61
C CYS A 2 1.03 -2.19 3.72
N LEU A 3 -0.29 -2.21 3.55
CA LEU A 3 -1.15 -1.03 3.72
C LEU A 3 -1.66 -0.96 5.16
N LEU A 4 -1.25 0.07 5.90
CA LEU A 4 -1.53 0.19 7.34
C LEU A 4 -2.96 0.70 7.66
N PHE A 5 -3.59 1.44 6.74
CA PHE A 5 -4.96 1.93 6.88
C PHE A 5 -5.91 1.24 5.89
N SER A 6 -6.00 -0.09 5.98
CA SER A 6 -6.92 -0.89 5.17
C SER A 6 -8.38 -0.70 5.64
N ALA A 7 -9.30 -0.54 4.69
CA ALA A 7 -10.74 -0.53 4.95
C ALA A 7 -11.34 -1.93 5.03
N ASP A 8 -10.75 -2.90 4.32
CA ASP A 8 -11.32 -4.24 4.13
C ASP A 8 -10.70 -5.32 5.03
N GLY A 9 -9.72 -4.95 5.86
CA GLY A 9 -8.99 -5.91 6.71
C GLY A 9 -8.03 -6.83 5.93
N ASP A 10 -7.83 -6.57 4.63
CA ASP A 10 -6.76 -7.18 3.83
C ASP A 10 -5.61 -6.17 3.71
N PHE A 11 -4.45 -6.55 4.21
CA PHE A 11 -3.28 -5.67 4.36
C PHE A 11 -2.15 -6.05 3.40
N VAL A 12 -2.21 -7.26 2.84
CA VAL A 12 -1.12 -7.91 2.12
C VAL A 12 -1.55 -8.16 0.68
N ILE A 13 -0.58 -8.13 -0.23
CA ILE A 13 -0.79 -8.53 -1.61
C ILE A 13 -1.28 -9.99 -1.64
N THR A 14 -2.52 -10.21 -2.06
CA THR A 14 -3.14 -11.54 -2.18
C THR A 14 -2.59 -12.37 -3.35
N LEU A 15 -1.99 -11.72 -4.35
CA LEU A 15 -1.31 -12.36 -5.48
C LEU A 15 0.21 -12.37 -5.31
N LEU A 16 0.77 -13.52 -4.97
CA LEU A 16 2.21 -13.72 -4.94
C LEU A 16 2.75 -13.89 -6.37
N THR A 17 3.55 -12.92 -6.83
CA THR A 17 4.25 -12.97 -8.13
C THR A 17 5.76 -13.17 -7.96
N LYS A 18 6.41 -13.70 -9.00
CA LYS A 18 7.87 -13.90 -9.01
C LYS A 18 8.60 -12.56 -9.14
N ALA A 19 9.71 -12.41 -8.42
CA ALA A 19 10.62 -11.27 -8.55
C ALA A 19 11.59 -11.44 -9.74
N LYS A 20 11.99 -10.33 -10.36
CA LYS A 20 13.05 -10.30 -11.38
C LYS A 20 14.40 -10.12 -10.68
N VAL A 21 15.35 -10.98 -11.01
CA VAL A 21 16.71 -10.95 -10.44
C VAL A 21 17.70 -10.67 -11.55
N TYR A 22 18.54 -9.66 -11.37
CA TYR A 22 19.60 -9.28 -12.29
C TYR A 22 20.95 -9.86 -11.82
N SER A 23 21.86 -10.13 -12.76
CA SER A 23 23.20 -10.63 -12.46
C SER A 23 24.06 -9.65 -11.62
N THR A 24 23.65 -8.39 -11.57
CA THR A 24 24.25 -7.34 -10.73
C THR A 24 23.84 -7.43 -9.26
N GLY A 25 22.92 -8.34 -8.89
CA GLY A 25 22.35 -8.45 -7.55
C GLY A 25 21.12 -7.56 -7.30
N LEU A 26 20.70 -6.78 -8.30
CA LEU A 26 19.45 -6.01 -8.22
C LEU A 26 18.24 -6.96 -8.26
N ILE A 27 17.31 -6.78 -7.33
CA ILE A 27 16.06 -7.54 -7.25
C ILE A 27 14.90 -6.55 -7.40
N VAL A 28 14.04 -6.76 -8.39
CA VAL A 28 12.84 -5.94 -8.62
C VAL A 28 11.61 -6.82 -8.40
N TRP A 29 10.76 -6.42 -7.46
CA TRP A 29 9.52 -7.12 -7.15
C TRP A 29 8.33 -6.16 -7.22
N GLU A 30 7.50 -6.36 -8.24
CA GLU A 30 6.35 -5.51 -8.56
C GLU A 30 5.09 -6.39 -8.69
N PRO A 31 4.48 -6.78 -7.56
CA PRO A 31 3.25 -7.55 -7.60
C PRO A 31 2.03 -6.65 -7.90
N PRO A 32 1.04 -7.14 -8.65
CA PRO A 32 -0.24 -6.45 -8.80
C PRO A 32 -0.98 -6.48 -7.45
N ALA A 33 -1.42 -5.32 -6.99
CA ALA A 33 -2.10 -5.18 -5.70
C ALA A 33 -3.32 -4.26 -5.83
N ILE A 34 -4.43 -4.65 -5.22
CA ILE A 34 -5.61 -3.81 -5.05
C ILE A 34 -5.63 -3.40 -3.59
N TYR A 35 -5.30 -2.13 -3.32
CA TYR A 35 -5.37 -1.58 -1.97
C TYR A 35 -6.69 -0.86 -1.76
N LYS A 36 -7.40 -1.23 -0.70
CA LYS A 36 -8.64 -0.58 -0.30
C LYS A 36 -8.40 0.15 1.02
N THR A 37 -8.40 1.47 0.96
CA THR A 37 -8.00 2.31 2.09
C THR A 37 -9.21 2.97 2.73
N TYR A 38 -9.16 3.16 4.04
CA TYR A 38 -10.15 3.98 4.71
C TYR A 38 -9.90 5.46 4.37
N CYS A 39 -10.91 6.14 3.83
CA CYS A 39 -10.86 7.57 3.53
C CYS A 39 -12.08 8.28 4.11
N PRO A 40 -11.88 9.32 4.95
CA PRO A 40 -12.97 10.13 5.46
C PRO A 40 -13.52 11.03 4.34
N ILE A 41 -14.85 11.02 4.16
CA ILE A 41 -15.54 11.82 3.15
C ILE A 41 -16.14 13.07 3.79
N ASN A 42 -15.77 14.26 3.29
CA ASN A 42 -16.41 15.52 3.69
C ASN A 42 -17.56 15.86 2.74
N VAL A 43 -18.80 15.82 3.22
CA VAL A 43 -20.02 16.06 2.43
C VAL A 43 -20.54 17.51 2.48
N GLU A 44 -19.74 18.45 3.01
CA GLU A 44 -20.15 19.85 3.20
C GLU A 44 -20.56 20.57 1.91
N PHE A 45 -19.92 20.26 0.77
CA PHE A 45 -20.14 20.92 -0.52
C PHE A 45 -20.71 19.99 -1.60
N PHE A 46 -21.34 18.89 -1.22
CA PHE A 46 -21.88 17.92 -2.16
C PHE A 46 -22.84 18.59 -3.19
N PRO A 47 -22.74 18.31 -4.50
CA PRO A 47 -21.88 17.31 -5.17
C PRO A 47 -20.53 17.84 -5.68
N PHE A 48 -20.11 19.04 -5.27
CA PHE A 48 -18.86 19.71 -5.68
C PHE A 48 -17.79 19.66 -4.59
N ASP A 49 -17.83 18.64 -3.74
CA ASP A 49 -16.88 18.38 -2.69
C ASP A 49 -15.53 17.89 -3.23
N GLN A 50 -14.45 18.28 -2.56
CA GLN A 50 -13.11 17.77 -2.80
C GLN A 50 -12.74 16.78 -1.69
N GLN A 51 -12.25 15.61 -2.08
CA GLN A 51 -11.84 14.56 -1.14
C GLN A 51 -10.33 14.38 -1.15
N GLU A 52 -9.72 14.36 0.05
CA GLU A 52 -8.30 14.08 0.24
C GLU A 52 -8.12 12.75 0.96
N CYS A 53 -7.75 11.72 0.20
CA CYS A 53 -7.50 10.38 0.72
C CYS A 53 -6.01 10.10 0.84
N PHE A 54 -5.58 9.63 2.02
CA PHE A 54 -4.19 9.31 2.30
C PHE A 54 -3.99 7.80 2.39
N MET A 55 -2.96 7.29 1.71
CA MET A 55 -2.55 5.89 1.80
C MET A 55 -1.24 5.79 2.57
N LYS A 56 -1.24 5.02 3.66
CA LYS A 56 -0.03 4.78 4.46
C LYS A 56 0.52 3.39 4.18
N PHE A 57 1.71 3.35 3.60
CA PHE A 57 2.46 2.12 3.36
C PHE A 57 3.53 1.93 4.44
N GLY A 58 3.73 0.68 4.85
CA GLY A 58 4.76 0.32 5.82
C GLY A 58 5.14 -1.14 5.75
N VAL A 59 6.15 -1.51 6.53
CA VAL A 59 6.49 -2.91 6.82
C VAL A 59 5.86 -3.28 8.15
N TRP A 60 5.32 -4.50 8.24
CA TRP A 60 4.73 -5.00 9.49
C TRP A 60 5.77 -5.68 10.39
N THR A 61 6.81 -6.26 9.79
CA THR A 61 7.73 -7.20 10.46
C THR A 61 9.11 -6.65 10.77
N TYR A 62 9.44 -5.43 10.32
CA TYR A 62 10.76 -4.84 10.50
C TYR A 62 10.64 -3.40 10.98
N ASP A 63 11.49 -3.02 11.93
CA ASP A 63 11.57 -1.64 12.41
C ASP A 63 12.41 -0.77 11.45
N GLY A 64 12.31 0.56 11.56
CA GLY A 64 12.97 1.52 10.65
C GLY A 64 14.50 1.50 10.68
N HIS A 65 15.09 0.59 11.46
CA HIS A 65 16.53 0.39 11.62
C HIS A 65 17.06 -0.87 10.92
N GLU A 66 16.19 -1.74 10.41
CA GLU A 66 16.57 -3.04 9.84
C GLU A 66 16.37 -3.11 8.32
N VAL A 67 15.56 -2.20 7.77
CA VAL A 67 15.30 -2.08 6.35
C VAL A 67 15.48 -0.62 5.95
N VAL A 68 16.61 -0.33 5.29
CA VAL A 68 16.97 0.98 4.73
C VAL A 68 16.80 0.94 3.22
#